data_AF-A0A4Q3TB84-F1
#
_entry.id   AF-A0A4Q3TB84-F1
#
_cell.length_a   1.000
_cell.length_b   1.000
_cell.length_c   1.000
_cell.angle_alpha   90.00
_cell.angle_beta   90.00
_cell.angle_gamma   90.00
#
_symmetry.space_group_name_H-M   'P 1'
#
loop_
_entity.id
_entity.type
_entity.pdbx_description
1 polymer ?
#
loop_
_entity_poly.entity_id
_entity_poly.type
_entity_poly.pdbx_seq_one_letter_code
_entity_poly.pdbx_strand_id
1 'polypeptide(L)'
;PMGPGQIVRHAREGWGWSVIPAYAAAQAWKPWLEVHTESRELSDFNEAGWDRAWATAAEILKRRPDMAGMLGSSWFYDPPLEQISPRLAYLRVNPLRHGAFLIHQGPGDIHTQRAATSSPTRAAMIEKGEYTARSWIVAWPRAALIRWADARKVELQRAA
;
A
#
# COMPACT_ATOMS: atom_id res chain seq x y z
N PRO A 1 -7.38 -8.74 -8.58
CA PRO A 1 -7.84 -7.43 -9.11
C PRO A 1 -8.80 -6.74 -8.13
N MET A 2 -8.57 -5.45 -7.89
CA MET A 2 -9.43 -4.61 -7.04
C MET A 2 -10.78 -4.36 -7.73
N GLY A 3 -11.87 -4.79 -7.10
CA GLY A 3 -13.21 -4.70 -7.69
C GLY A 3 -14.31 -4.47 -6.64
N PRO A 4 -15.55 -4.16 -7.06
CA PRO A 4 -16.62 -3.75 -6.16
C PRO A 4 -16.94 -4.80 -5.08
N GLY A 5 -16.82 -6.09 -5.40
CA GLY A 5 -17.01 -7.17 -4.42
C GLY A 5 -16.01 -7.11 -3.25
N GLN A 6 -14.75 -6.74 -3.50
CA GLN A 6 -13.75 -6.57 -2.43
C GLN A 6 -14.05 -5.36 -1.55
N ILE A 7 -14.57 -4.27 -2.13
CA ILE A 7 -14.94 -3.06 -1.40
C ILE A 7 -16.11 -3.35 -0.45
N VAL A 8 -17.14 -4.01 -0.95
CA VAL A 8 -18.29 -4.44 -0.14
C VAL A 8 -17.85 -5.41 0.95
N ARG A 9 -16.98 -6.37 0.63
CA ARG A 9 -16.45 -7.31 1.62
C ARG A 9 -15.67 -6.60 2.73
N HIS A 10 -14.74 -5.70 2.39
CA HIS A 10 -14.01 -4.89 3.36
C HIS A 10 -14.95 -4.16 4.33
N ALA A 11 -15.99 -3.50 3.80
CA ALA A 11 -16.94 -2.77 4.62
C ALA A 11 -17.77 -3.70 5.53
N ARG A 12 -18.27 -4.82 4.97
CA ARG A 12 -19.07 -5.82 5.71
C ARG A 12 -18.29 -6.54 6.81
N GLU A 13 -16.99 -6.72 6.61
CA GLU A 13 -16.08 -7.32 7.60
C GLU A 13 -15.69 -6.32 8.73
N GLY A 14 -16.22 -5.10 8.71
CA GLY A 14 -16.04 -4.13 9.80
C GLY A 14 -14.82 -3.22 9.64
N TRP A 15 -14.16 -3.21 8.48
CA TRP A 15 -12.95 -2.39 8.24
C TRP A 15 -13.24 -0.94 7.84
N GLY A 16 -14.51 -0.57 7.76
CA GLY A 16 -14.97 0.79 7.54
C GLY A 16 -15.69 0.97 6.19
N TRP A 17 -16.63 1.90 6.18
CA TRP A 17 -17.44 2.23 5.00
C TRP A 17 -16.83 3.35 4.14
N SER A 18 -15.83 4.07 4.66
CA SER A 18 -15.14 5.15 3.95
C SER A 18 -14.44 4.69 2.66
N VAL A 19 -14.18 3.39 2.52
CA VAL A 19 -13.63 2.78 1.30
C VAL A 19 -14.57 2.94 0.09
N ILE A 20 -15.89 3.01 0.29
CA ILE A 20 -16.87 3.11 -0.81
C ILE A 20 -16.75 4.45 -1.53
N PRO A 21 -16.87 5.61 -0.85
CA PRO A 21 -16.68 6.90 -1.51
C PRO A 21 -15.25 7.06 -2.03
N ALA A 22 -14.23 6.50 -1.37
CA ALA A 22 -12.85 6.52 -1.88
C ALA A 22 -12.71 5.75 -3.21
N TYR A 23 -13.29 4.56 -3.31
CA TYR A 23 -13.34 3.75 -4.52
C TYR A 23 -14.03 4.51 -5.67
N ALA A 24 -15.18 5.14 -5.38
CA ALA A 24 -15.92 5.90 -6.36
C ALA A 24 -15.16 7.16 -6.83
N ALA A 25 -14.63 7.95 -5.90
CA ALA A 25 -13.87 9.17 -6.19
C ALA A 25 -12.59 8.88 -7.00
N ALA A 26 -11.95 7.74 -6.76
CA ALA A 26 -10.79 7.30 -7.51
C ALA A 26 -11.13 6.72 -8.90
N GLN A 27 -12.42 6.55 -9.23
CA GLN A 27 -12.88 5.80 -10.40
C GLN A 27 -12.20 4.42 -10.50
N ALA A 28 -12.13 3.74 -9.35
CA ALA A 28 -11.28 2.59 -9.14
C ALA A 28 -11.66 1.33 -9.94
N TRP A 29 -12.73 1.40 -10.75
CA TRP A 29 -13.07 0.44 -11.79
C TRP A 29 -12.19 0.52 -13.04
N LYS A 30 -11.40 1.59 -13.21
CA LYS A 30 -10.39 1.71 -14.28
C LYS A 30 -9.13 0.85 -13.98
N PRO A 31 -8.23 0.65 -14.95
CA PRO A 31 -6.95 -0.04 -14.72
C PRO A 31 -6.04 0.69 -13.73
N TRP A 32 -5.18 -0.08 -13.05
CA TRP A 32 -4.21 0.42 -12.06
C TRP A 32 -2.81 -0.11 -12.39
N LEU A 33 -1.79 0.69 -12.07
CA LEU A 33 -0.42 0.19 -11.97
C LEU A 33 -0.33 -0.68 -10.73
N GLU A 34 0.31 -1.84 -10.83
CA GLU A 34 0.54 -2.72 -9.69
C GLU A 34 2.02 -2.78 -9.35
N VAL A 35 2.33 -2.56 -8.07
CA VAL A 35 3.70 -2.61 -7.56
C VAL A 35 3.99 -3.94 -6.91
N HIS A 36 5.17 -4.48 -7.23
CA HIS A 36 5.68 -5.71 -6.65
C HIS A 36 7.09 -5.51 -6.13
N THR A 37 7.42 -6.23 -5.06
CA THR A 37 8.77 -6.29 -4.52
C THR A 37 9.55 -7.39 -5.22
N GLU A 38 10.75 -7.07 -5.68
CA GLU A 38 11.69 -8.02 -6.29
C GLU A 38 12.81 -8.35 -5.30
N SER A 39 12.98 -9.65 -5.02
CA SER A 39 13.99 -10.17 -4.10
C SER A 39 15.44 -9.84 -4.49
N ARG A 40 15.68 -9.54 -5.76
CA ARG A 40 17.00 -9.14 -6.27
C ARG A 40 17.33 -7.66 -6.01
N GLU A 41 16.33 -6.84 -5.70
CA GLU A 41 16.45 -5.38 -5.55
C GLU A 41 16.16 -4.89 -4.12
N LEU A 42 16.57 -5.69 -3.12
CA LEU A 42 16.28 -5.39 -1.70
C LEU A 42 17.03 -4.15 -1.18
N SER A 43 18.10 -3.71 -1.84
CA SER A 43 18.79 -2.46 -1.51
C SER A 43 17.86 -1.25 -1.59
N ASP A 44 16.86 -1.29 -2.46
CA ASP A 44 15.84 -0.26 -2.65
C ASP A 44 14.55 -0.53 -1.85
N PHE A 45 14.50 -1.62 -1.07
CA PHE A 45 13.40 -1.89 -0.14
C PHE A 45 13.53 -1.06 1.15
N ASN A 46 13.48 0.25 1.00
CA ASN A 46 13.53 1.25 2.06
C ASN A 46 12.61 2.43 1.70
N GLU A 47 12.45 3.39 2.61
CA GLU A 47 11.56 4.54 2.41
C GLU A 47 11.90 5.35 1.15
N ALA A 48 13.18 5.66 0.93
CA ALA A 48 13.61 6.42 -0.23
C ALA A 48 13.38 5.67 -1.56
N GLY A 49 13.58 4.35 -1.59
CA GLY A 49 13.30 3.53 -2.76
C GLY A 49 11.81 3.44 -3.09
N TRP A 50 10.97 3.28 -2.07
CA TRP A 50 9.51 3.31 -2.24
C TRP A 50 9.00 4.66 -2.72
N ASP A 51 9.53 5.75 -2.17
CA ASP A 51 9.24 7.11 -2.66
C ASP A 51 9.59 7.28 -4.14
N ARG A 52 10.75 6.78 -4.58
CA ARG A 52 11.12 6.80 -6.00
C ARG A 52 10.16 5.98 -6.86
N ALA A 53 9.72 4.82 -6.38
CA ALA A 53 8.76 3.98 -7.10
C ALA A 53 7.40 4.70 -7.26
N TRP A 54 6.88 5.32 -6.19
CA TRP A 54 5.65 6.11 -6.24
C TRP A 54 5.79 7.32 -7.19
N ALA A 55 6.91 8.04 -7.12
CA ALA A 55 7.15 9.20 -7.99
C ALA A 55 7.26 8.80 -9.47
N THR A 56 7.90 7.66 -9.75
CA THR A 56 7.99 7.10 -11.10
C THR A 56 6.59 6.76 -11.65
N ALA A 57 5.74 6.15 -10.83
CA ALA A 57 4.38 5.86 -11.23
C ALA A 57 3.54 7.13 -11.45
N ALA A 58 3.76 8.19 -10.68
CA ALA A 58 3.11 9.48 -10.94
C ALA A 58 3.45 10.01 -12.35
N GLU A 59 4.70 9.89 -12.80
CA GLU A 59 5.10 10.25 -14.17
C GLU A 59 4.42 9.38 -15.24
N ILE A 60 4.30 8.07 -15.00
CA ILE A 60 3.54 7.16 -15.89
C ILE A 60 2.07 7.61 -15.96
N LEU A 61 1.44 7.89 -14.83
CA LEU A 61 0.03 8.29 -14.75
C LEU A 61 -0.26 9.67 -15.37
N LYS A 62 0.73 10.56 -15.43
CA LYS A 62 0.63 11.82 -16.20
C LYS A 62 0.48 11.54 -17.69
N ARG A 63 1.11 10.48 -18.22
CA ARG A 63 1.03 10.06 -19.63
C ARG A 63 -0.11 9.08 -19.92
N ARG A 64 -0.71 8.49 -18.88
CA ARG A 64 -1.76 7.48 -18.97
C ARG A 64 -3.04 7.92 -18.22
N PRO A 65 -3.82 8.86 -18.79
CA PRO A 65 -5.02 9.40 -18.14
C PRO A 65 -6.17 8.39 -18.00
N ASP A 66 -6.08 7.25 -18.70
CA ASP A 66 -7.00 6.12 -18.62
C ASP A 66 -6.89 5.33 -17.30
N MET A 67 -5.79 5.49 -16.56
CA MET A 67 -5.51 4.73 -15.34
C MET A 67 -6.02 5.46 -14.09
N ALA A 68 -6.53 4.70 -13.11
CA ALA A 68 -7.06 5.26 -11.86
C ALA A 68 -6.00 5.52 -10.78
N GLY A 69 -4.80 4.93 -10.90
CA GLY A 69 -3.71 5.15 -9.95
C GLY A 69 -2.72 4.00 -9.92
N MET A 70 -2.02 3.87 -8.80
CA MET A 70 -1.14 2.74 -8.49
C MET A 70 -1.58 2.07 -7.20
N LEU A 71 -1.44 0.75 -7.13
CA LEU A 71 -1.75 -0.04 -5.96
C LEU A 71 -0.67 -1.09 -5.70
N GLY A 72 -0.65 -1.59 -4.47
CA GLY A 72 0.11 -2.78 -4.10
C GLY A 72 -0.71 -3.63 -3.15
N SER A 73 -0.52 -4.95 -3.22
CA SER A 73 -1.16 -5.93 -2.34
C SER A 73 -0.09 -6.70 -1.56
N SER A 74 -0.11 -6.61 -0.23
CA SER A 74 0.82 -7.33 0.62
C SER A 74 0.40 -7.30 2.09
N TRP A 75 0.98 -8.21 2.88
CA TRP A 75 0.96 -8.13 4.33
C TRP A 75 1.80 -6.97 4.88
N PHE A 76 2.70 -6.40 4.07
CA PHE A 76 3.50 -5.23 4.46
C PHE A 76 2.67 -4.01 4.86
N TYR A 77 1.42 -3.94 4.41
CA TYR A 77 0.52 -2.84 4.71
C TYR A 77 -0.37 -3.10 5.92
N ASP A 78 -0.21 -4.24 6.61
CA ASP A 78 -1.05 -4.63 7.74
C ASP A 78 -0.95 -3.60 8.89
N PRO A 79 -2.07 -3.00 9.34
CA PRO A 79 -2.05 -1.96 10.37
C PRO A 79 -1.26 -2.26 11.65
N PRO A 80 -1.29 -3.48 12.24
CA PRO A 80 -0.52 -3.81 13.43
C PRO A 80 1.00 -3.62 13.29
N LEU A 81 1.54 -3.60 12.06
CA LEU A 81 2.96 -3.38 11.81
C LEU A 81 3.46 -2.02 12.34
N GLU A 82 2.61 -1.01 12.49
CA GLU A 82 3.00 0.25 13.15
C GLU A 82 3.50 0.02 14.59
N GLN A 83 3.01 -1.00 15.28
CA GLN A 83 3.39 -1.33 16.65
C GLN A 83 4.45 -2.43 16.68
N ILE A 84 4.23 -3.52 15.94
CA ILE A 84 5.06 -4.73 16.03
C ILE A 84 6.28 -4.71 15.10
N SER A 85 6.31 -3.81 14.11
CA SER A 85 7.43 -3.64 13.18
C SER A 85 7.50 -2.21 12.62
N PRO A 86 7.69 -1.17 13.47
CA PRO A 86 7.50 0.23 13.06
C PRO A 86 8.36 0.65 11.86
N ARG A 87 9.52 0.01 11.68
CA ARG A 87 10.42 0.20 10.52
C ARG A 87 9.78 -0.09 9.15
N LEU A 88 8.64 -0.78 9.09
CA LEU A 88 7.90 -1.04 7.85
C LEU A 88 6.70 -0.11 7.67
N ALA A 89 6.37 0.70 8.67
CA ALA A 89 5.17 1.54 8.65
C ALA A 89 5.17 2.54 7.47
N TYR A 90 6.35 2.99 7.02
CA TYR A 90 6.49 3.90 5.88
C TYR A 90 5.78 3.39 4.61
N LEU A 91 5.71 2.06 4.43
CA LEU A 91 5.07 1.41 3.27
C LEU A 91 3.60 1.77 3.12
N ARG A 92 2.93 2.08 4.24
CA ARG A 92 1.52 2.46 4.28
C ARG A 92 1.30 3.91 4.71
N VAL A 93 2.04 4.37 5.71
CA VAL A 93 1.77 5.67 6.37
C VAL A 93 1.95 6.84 5.40
N ASN A 94 3.01 6.85 4.59
CA ASN A 94 3.21 7.90 3.60
C ASN A 94 2.05 7.93 2.57
N PRO A 95 1.72 6.82 1.87
CA PRO A 95 0.56 6.77 0.99
C PRO A 95 -0.75 7.28 1.63
N LEU A 96 -1.09 6.80 2.83
CA LEU A 96 -2.36 7.16 3.47
C LEU A 96 -2.46 8.63 3.86
N ARG A 97 -1.37 9.21 4.37
CA ARG A 97 -1.30 10.65 4.69
C ARG A 97 -1.56 11.52 3.46
N HIS A 98 -1.25 11.00 2.27
CA HIS A 98 -1.34 11.72 1.00
C HIS A 98 -2.47 11.21 0.10
N GLY A 99 -3.51 10.61 0.69
CA GLY A 99 -4.78 10.34 0.04
C GLY A 99 -4.93 8.95 -0.60
N ALA A 100 -4.02 8.02 -0.31
CA ALA A 100 -4.27 6.60 -0.54
C ALA A 100 -5.34 6.08 0.43
N PHE A 101 -5.92 4.93 0.10
CA PHE A 101 -6.85 4.22 0.98
C PHE A 101 -6.51 2.73 1.04
N LEU A 102 -7.00 2.07 2.10
CA LEU A 102 -6.78 0.66 2.34
C LEU A 102 -7.98 -0.19 1.97
N ILE A 103 -7.72 -1.40 1.48
CA ILE A 103 -8.73 -2.45 1.30
C ILE A 103 -8.21 -3.73 1.93
N HIS A 104 -9.01 -4.33 2.80
CA HIS A 104 -8.66 -5.56 3.49
C HIS A 104 -8.90 -6.75 2.54
N GLN A 105 -7.93 -7.66 2.47
CA GLN A 105 -8.04 -8.86 1.63
C GLN A 105 -8.20 -10.14 2.43
N GLY A 106 -7.89 -10.13 3.72
CA GLY A 106 -7.99 -11.29 4.60
C GLY A 106 -6.64 -11.83 5.08
N PRO A 107 -6.67 -12.73 6.07
CA PRO A 107 -5.52 -13.56 6.41
C PRO A 107 -5.25 -14.58 5.30
N GLY A 108 -4.11 -15.25 5.38
CA GLY A 108 -3.77 -16.38 4.53
C GLY A 108 -2.41 -16.96 4.87
N ASP A 109 -2.24 -18.27 4.75
CA ASP A 109 -1.04 -18.98 5.20
C ASP A 109 0.23 -18.39 4.61
N ILE A 110 0.20 -18.00 3.33
CA ILE A 110 1.34 -17.39 2.65
C ILE A 110 1.74 -16.04 3.25
N HIS A 111 0.78 -15.26 3.77
CA HIS A 111 1.05 -13.97 4.41
C HIS A 111 1.71 -14.19 5.77
N THR A 112 1.18 -15.14 6.54
CA THR A 112 1.73 -15.57 7.83
C THR A 112 3.15 -16.11 7.68
N GLN A 113 3.37 -17.04 6.75
CA GLN A 113 4.68 -17.62 6.46
C GLN A 113 5.69 -16.52 6.09
N ARG A 114 5.37 -15.64 5.14
CA ARG A 114 6.28 -14.56 4.70
C ARG A 114 6.55 -13.53 5.81
N ALA A 115 5.55 -13.21 6.63
CA ALA A 115 5.72 -12.30 7.76
C ALA A 115 6.63 -12.91 8.84
N ALA A 116 6.54 -14.22 9.09
CA ALA A 116 7.38 -14.96 10.02
C ALA A 116 8.83 -15.09 9.50
N THR A 117 9.04 -15.49 8.25
CA THR A 117 10.39 -15.65 7.67
C THR A 117 11.24 -14.39 7.74
N SER A 118 10.61 -13.22 7.66
CA SER A 118 11.30 -11.93 7.61
C SER A 118 11.57 -11.30 9.00
N SER A 119 11.11 -11.90 10.10
CA SER A 119 11.35 -11.39 11.45
C SER A 119 11.14 -12.47 12.53
N PRO A 120 12.17 -12.79 13.33
CA PRO A 120 12.04 -13.71 14.47
C PRO A 120 10.98 -13.25 15.49
N THR A 121 10.89 -11.95 15.77
CA THR A 121 9.89 -11.37 16.67
C THR A 121 8.47 -11.65 16.18
N ARG A 122 8.19 -11.40 14.89
CA ARG A 122 6.87 -11.71 14.33
C ARG A 122 6.59 -13.20 14.28
N ALA A 123 7.59 -14.02 13.99
CA ALA A 123 7.45 -15.47 14.02
C ALA A 123 6.99 -15.96 15.40
N ALA A 124 7.61 -15.47 16.49
CA ALA A 124 7.20 -15.82 17.85
C ALA A 124 5.78 -15.35 18.19
N MET A 125 5.38 -14.14 17.77
CA MET A 125 4.00 -13.64 17.97
C MET A 125 2.97 -14.47 17.20
N ILE A 126 3.30 -14.90 15.98
CA ILE A 126 2.45 -15.77 15.16
C ILE A 126 2.30 -17.13 15.82
N GLU A 127 3.40 -17.73 16.27
CA GLU A 127 3.39 -19.03 16.97
C GLU A 127 2.53 -19.01 18.23
N LYS A 128 2.56 -17.90 18.97
CA LYS A 128 1.73 -17.69 20.17
C LYS A 128 0.26 -17.32 19.87
N GLY A 129 -0.10 -17.08 18.61
CA GLY A 129 -1.43 -16.61 18.22
C GLY A 129 -1.71 -15.13 18.52
N GLU A 130 -0.69 -14.36 18.93
CA GLU A 130 -0.78 -12.94 19.26
C GLU A 130 -0.84 -12.05 18.00
N TYR A 131 -0.40 -12.57 16.85
CA TYR A 131 -0.43 -11.87 15.57
C TYR A 131 -0.82 -12.81 14.44
N THR A 132 -1.77 -12.41 13.60
CA THR A 132 -2.10 -13.08 12.34
C THR A 132 -1.93 -12.07 11.20
N ALA A 133 -0.94 -12.31 10.34
CA ALA A 133 -0.67 -11.42 9.22
C ALA A 133 -1.83 -11.42 8.22
N ARG A 134 -2.26 -10.23 7.82
CA ARG A 134 -3.34 -10.03 6.85
C ARG A 134 -2.83 -9.30 5.63
N SER A 135 -3.33 -9.68 4.46
CA SER A 135 -3.05 -8.91 3.25
C SER A 135 -3.99 -7.73 3.14
N TRP A 136 -3.42 -6.62 2.68
CA TRP A 136 -4.12 -5.39 2.41
C TRP A 136 -3.69 -4.85 1.05
N ILE A 137 -4.60 -4.15 0.38
CA ILE A 137 -4.26 -3.29 -0.75
C ILE A 137 -4.07 -1.88 -0.21
N VAL A 138 -2.93 -1.26 -0.52
CA VAL A 138 -2.80 0.20 -0.54
C VAL A 138 -3.11 0.65 -1.96
N ALA A 139 -4.17 1.44 -2.14
CA ALA A 139 -4.53 2.02 -3.42
C ALA A 139 -4.33 3.54 -3.35
N TRP A 140 -3.44 4.08 -4.19
CA TRP A 140 -3.14 5.51 -4.25
C TRP A 140 -3.74 6.12 -5.52
N PRO A 141 -4.86 6.87 -5.40
CA PRO A 141 -5.54 7.45 -6.56
C PRO A 141 -4.62 8.38 -7.35
N ARG A 142 -4.77 8.35 -8.68
CA ARG A 142 -3.97 9.12 -9.64
C ARG A 142 -3.79 10.58 -9.24
N ALA A 143 -4.89 11.28 -8.97
CA ALA A 143 -4.83 12.71 -8.69
C ALA A 143 -4.06 12.99 -7.39
N ALA A 144 -4.19 12.13 -6.38
CA ALA A 144 -3.49 12.26 -5.11
C ALA A 144 -2.00 11.94 -5.25
N LEU A 145 -1.66 10.85 -5.94
CA LEU A 145 -0.29 10.43 -6.19
C LEU A 145 0.49 11.46 -7.00
N ILE A 146 -0.12 12.02 -8.06
CA ILE A 146 0.51 13.08 -8.87
C ILE A 146 0.77 14.33 -8.04
N ARG A 147 -0.22 14.80 -7.25
CA ARG A 147 -0.04 15.97 -6.37
C ARG A 147 1.11 15.77 -5.39
N TRP A 148 1.18 14.59 -4.76
CA TRP A 148 2.27 14.27 -3.83
C TRP A 148 3.63 14.29 -4.54
N ALA A 149 3.75 13.66 -5.70
CA ALA A 149 5.00 13.60 -6.45
C ALA A 149 5.47 14.98 -6.92
N ASP A 150 4.54 15.84 -7.36
CA ASP A 150 4.83 17.21 -7.78
C ASP A 150 5.32 18.07 -6.61
N ALA A 151 4.66 17.99 -5.44
CA ALA A 151 5.09 18.70 -4.23
C ALA A 151 6.50 18.26 -3.79
N ARG A 152 6.74 16.94 -3.76
CA ARG A 152 8.03 16.35 -3.41
C ARG A 152 9.16 16.79 -4.35
N LYS A 153 8.87 16.92 -5.65
CA LYS A 153 9.85 17.40 -6.64
C LYS A 153 10.27 18.84 -6.36
N VAL A 154 9.32 19.71 -6.01
CA VAL A 154 9.60 21.10 -5.63
C VAL A 154 10.45 21.17 -4.36
N GLU A 155 10.15 20.33 -3.36
CA GLU A 155 10.93 20.27 -2.12
C GLU A 155 12.38 19.85 -2.37
N LEU A 156 12.61 18.81 -3.18
CA LEU A 156 13.96 18.38 -3.55
C LEU A 156 14.74 19.47 -4.29
N GLN A 157 14.08 20.22 -5.18
CA GLN A 157 14.71 21.32 -5.91
C GLN A 157 15.09 22.50 -5.01
N ARG A 158 14.41 22.69 -3.89
CA ARG A 158 14.73 23.73 -2.89
C ARG A 158 15.86 23.32 -1.95
N ALA A 159 16.11 22.02 -1.80
CA ALA A 159 17.11 21.47 -0.90
C ALA A 159 18.47 21.22 -1.60
N ALA A 160 18.54 21.38 -2.92
CA ALA A 160 19.74 21.26 -3.75
C ALA A 160 20.38 22.62 -4.04
#